data_AF-A0A7W0PLG9-F1
#
_entry.id   AF-A0A7W0PLG9-F1
#
_cell.length_a   1.000
_cell.length_b   1.000
_cell.length_c   1.000
_cell.angle_alpha   90.00
_cell.angle_beta   90.00
_cell.angle_gamma   90.00
#
_symmetry.space_group_name_H-M   'P 1'
#
loop_
_entity.id
_entity.type
_entity.pdbx_description
1 polymer ?
#
loop_
_entity_poly.entity_id
_entity_poly.type
_entity_poly.pdbx_seq_one_letter_code
_entity_poly.pdbx_strand_id
1 'polypeptide(L)'
;MTSDGQGQDRVKAPYRWHHSLLLAIVTASLVLTMPGIAGSGARASPPPQPVEGPGGSAYAFDAVETSRSGNLPTGAWVFAPEGTSDVERGQMPVVLLLHGFGATDPQTYRGWISHLVRRGHIVIYPDYQPEGFLVFDQSTFVANMLAGLEQGLDKAGLEPETIHVVGHSLGAVMGAAYLRAGPLDDLPPVASLTLIAPGGCSTCGTTSGFGVPLPDDLAAPEELLVNIVV
;
A
#
# COMPACT_ATOMS: atom_id res chain seq x y z
N MET A 1 -27.89 -6.83 -84.83
CA MET A 1 -27.35 -8.12 -84.36
C MET A 1 -26.48 -7.84 -83.17
N THR A 2 -26.63 -8.44 -81.99
CA THR A 2 -27.70 -9.26 -81.37
C THR A 2 -27.25 -9.34 -79.90
N SER A 3 -28.02 -8.81 -78.96
CA SER A 3 -29.06 -9.52 -78.21
C SER A 3 -28.50 -10.54 -77.20
N ASP A 4 -29.04 -10.42 -75.99
CA ASP A 4 -29.28 -11.47 -75.00
C ASP A 4 -28.06 -12.07 -74.27
N GLY A 5 -28.15 -12.46 -73.00
CA GLY A 5 -29.33 -12.58 -72.14
C GLY A 5 -29.48 -14.01 -71.61
N GLN A 6 -30.00 -14.13 -70.39
CA GLN A 6 -30.21 -15.38 -69.63
C GLN A 6 -28.91 -16.04 -69.07
N GLY A 7 -28.89 -16.61 -67.86
CA GLY A 7 -29.92 -16.62 -66.80
C GLY A 7 -30.04 -17.98 -66.12
N GLN A 8 -30.21 -17.97 -64.78
CA GLN A 8 -30.67 -19.10 -63.93
C GLN A 8 -29.70 -20.31 -63.84
N ASP A 9 -29.60 -21.06 -62.73
CA ASP A 9 -30.20 -20.94 -61.40
C ASP A 9 -29.40 -21.77 -60.37
N ARG A 10 -29.36 -21.32 -59.10
CA ARG A 10 -29.63 -22.14 -57.88
C ARG A 10 -29.33 -21.41 -56.55
N VAL A 11 -30.42 -20.81 -56.03
CA VAL A 11 -30.82 -20.69 -54.61
C VAL A 11 -30.27 -21.86 -53.74
N LYS A 12 -29.90 -21.78 -52.45
CA LYS A 12 -30.31 -21.02 -51.22
C LYS A 12 -29.12 -21.01 -50.22
N ALA A 13 -29.05 -20.26 -49.10
CA ALA A 13 -29.56 -18.95 -48.63
C ALA A 13 -28.88 -18.64 -47.26
N PRO A 14 -28.67 -17.36 -46.83
CA PRO A 14 -27.87 -17.06 -45.63
C PRO A 14 -28.68 -17.00 -44.32
N TYR A 15 -28.13 -17.54 -43.23
CA TYR A 15 -28.73 -17.49 -41.89
C TYR A 15 -28.34 -16.18 -41.17
N ARG A 16 -29.19 -15.16 -41.25
CA ARG A 16 -29.06 -13.91 -40.46
C ARG A 16 -30.18 -13.87 -39.42
N TRP A 17 -29.83 -13.76 -38.14
CA TRP A 17 -30.81 -13.54 -37.06
C TRP A 17 -30.60 -12.18 -36.42
N HIS A 18 -31.43 -11.24 -36.84
CA HIS A 18 -32.03 -10.28 -35.93
C HIS A 18 -33.50 -10.68 -35.77
N HIS A 19 -34.06 -10.57 -34.58
CA HIS A 19 -35.39 -9.98 -34.33
C HIS A 19 -35.53 -9.78 -32.81
N SER A 20 -35.95 -8.57 -32.43
CA SER A 20 -36.08 -8.14 -31.04
C SER A 20 -37.52 -8.32 -30.52
N LEU A 21 -37.66 -8.35 -29.19
CA LEU A 21 -38.87 -8.03 -28.42
C LEU A 21 -40.10 -8.95 -28.54
N LEU A 22 -40.63 -9.38 -27.38
CA LEU A 22 -41.92 -8.93 -26.82
C LEU A 22 -42.23 -9.66 -25.47
N LEU A 23 -42.84 -8.93 -24.52
CA LEU A 23 -43.62 -9.30 -23.30
C LEU A 23 -43.22 -10.57 -22.49
N ALA A 24 -42.90 -10.55 -21.18
CA ALA A 24 -43.54 -9.98 -19.97
C ALA A 24 -44.61 -10.89 -19.28
N ILE A 25 -44.70 -10.77 -17.94
CA ILE A 25 -45.66 -11.37 -16.96
C ILE A 25 -45.51 -12.91 -16.79
N VAL A 26 -45.22 -13.51 -15.62
CA VAL A 26 -45.90 -13.49 -14.30
C VAL A 26 -44.94 -13.95 -13.18
N THR A 27 -45.01 -13.28 -12.03
CA THR A 27 -44.34 -13.66 -10.76
C THR A 27 -44.99 -14.85 -10.06
N ALA A 28 -44.21 -15.79 -9.52
CA ALA A 28 -44.67 -16.74 -8.50
C ALA A 28 -43.73 -16.71 -7.28
N SER A 29 -44.26 -16.22 -6.16
CA SER A 29 -43.50 -15.92 -4.94
C SER A 29 -43.23 -17.16 -4.09
N LEU A 30 -42.04 -17.25 -3.50
CA LEU A 30 -41.81 -18.05 -2.28
C LEU A 30 -41.18 -17.16 -1.20
N VAL A 31 -42.00 -16.25 -0.65
CA VAL A 31 -41.63 -15.51 0.57
C VAL A 31 -41.90 -16.45 1.75
N LEU A 32 -40.86 -17.15 2.21
CA LEU A 32 -40.93 -17.94 3.43
C LEU A 32 -40.87 -16.98 4.63
N THR A 33 -42.04 -16.59 5.15
CA THR A 33 -42.15 -15.70 6.32
C THR A 33 -41.75 -16.43 7.61
N MET A 34 -40.45 -16.55 7.85
CA MET A 34 -39.92 -16.75 9.21
C MET A 34 -40.22 -15.48 10.02
N PRO A 35 -40.93 -15.56 11.17
CA PRO A 35 -40.99 -14.45 12.10
C PRO A 35 -39.63 -14.33 12.79
N GLY A 36 -38.71 -13.62 12.14
CA GLY A 36 -37.43 -13.26 12.72
C GLY A 36 -37.68 -12.43 13.96
N ILE A 37 -37.41 -13.01 15.13
CA ILE A 37 -37.29 -12.27 16.38
C ILE A 37 -36.11 -11.33 16.19
N ALA A 38 -36.39 -10.09 15.77
CA ALA A 38 -35.43 -9.00 15.68
C ALA A 38 -35.06 -8.59 17.10
N GLY A 39 -34.28 -9.43 17.78
CA GLY A 39 -33.65 -9.10 19.03
C GLY A 39 -32.74 -7.91 18.78
N SER A 40 -33.15 -6.74 19.26
CA SER A 40 -32.34 -5.52 19.31
C SER A 40 -31.25 -5.68 20.39
N GLY A 41 -30.41 -6.69 20.24
CA GLY A 41 -29.16 -6.80 20.96
C GLY A 41 -28.27 -5.66 20.52
N ALA A 42 -27.75 -4.89 21.48
CA ALA A 42 -26.71 -3.92 21.19
C ALA A 42 -25.56 -4.65 20.48
N ARG A 43 -25.12 -4.13 19.32
CA ARG A 43 -23.89 -4.62 18.69
C ARG A 43 -22.77 -4.48 19.70
N ALA A 44 -21.96 -5.54 19.85
CA ALA A 44 -20.75 -5.45 20.64
C ALA A 44 -19.85 -4.35 20.06
N SER A 45 -19.65 -3.29 20.83
CA SER A 45 -18.66 -2.27 20.50
C SER A 45 -17.25 -2.83 20.77
N PRO A 46 -16.24 -2.50 19.95
CA PRO A 46 -14.86 -2.74 20.33
C PRO A 46 -14.53 -1.99 21.63
N PRO A 47 -13.52 -2.45 22.40
CA PRO A 47 -13.06 -1.70 23.56
C PRO A 47 -12.59 -0.29 23.15
N PRO A 48 -12.74 0.73 24.02
CA PRO A 48 -12.14 2.03 23.77
C PRO A 48 -10.62 1.91 23.68
N GLN A 49 -9.98 2.84 22.96
CA GLN A 49 -8.53 2.96 22.96
C GLN A 49 -8.03 3.14 24.41
N PRO A 50 -7.02 2.40 24.87
CA PRO A 50 -6.45 2.61 26.20
C PRO A 50 -5.78 4.00 26.26
N VAL A 51 -5.66 4.56 27.47
CA VAL A 51 -4.95 5.84 27.65
C VAL A 51 -3.45 5.64 27.42
N GLU A 52 -2.88 4.58 27.98
CA GLU A 52 -1.43 4.32 27.99
C GLU A 52 -1.03 3.12 27.11
N GLY A 53 0.29 2.95 26.91
CA GLY A 53 0.88 1.83 26.18
C GLY A 53 1.13 2.09 24.69
N PRO A 54 1.54 1.05 23.93
CA PRO A 54 1.93 1.18 22.53
C PRO A 54 0.81 1.70 21.63
N GLY A 55 -0.42 1.20 21.79
CA GLY A 55 -1.61 1.71 21.09
C GLY A 55 -2.38 2.78 21.87
N GLY A 56 -1.78 3.39 22.91
CA GLY A 56 -2.46 4.31 23.83
C GLY A 56 -2.71 5.71 23.27
N SER A 57 -3.74 6.39 23.77
CA SER A 57 -4.15 7.75 23.36
C SER A 57 -3.40 8.88 24.07
N ALA A 58 -2.38 8.59 24.89
CA ALA A 58 -1.47 9.57 25.48
C ALA A 58 -0.55 10.17 24.39
N TYR A 59 -1.09 11.13 23.65
CA TYR A 59 -0.40 11.84 22.58
C TYR A 59 0.38 13.05 23.12
N ALA A 60 1.55 13.31 22.53
CA ALA A 60 2.37 14.50 22.80
C ALA A 60 1.98 15.68 21.90
N PHE A 61 1.36 15.40 20.74
CA PHE A 61 0.96 16.41 19.77
C PHE A 61 -0.49 16.17 19.29
N ASP A 62 -1.23 17.24 19.01
CA ASP A 62 -2.64 17.15 18.65
C ASP A 62 -2.89 16.93 17.16
N ALA A 63 -2.01 17.43 16.29
CA ALA A 63 -2.22 17.49 14.85
C ALA A 63 -0.97 17.11 14.04
N VAL A 64 -1.18 16.90 12.73
CA VAL A 64 -0.19 16.39 11.77
C VAL A 64 -0.06 17.38 10.62
N GLU A 65 1.12 17.95 10.46
CA GLU A 65 1.50 18.64 9.23
C GLU A 65 1.85 17.60 8.16
N THR A 66 1.40 17.83 6.92
CA THR A 66 1.69 16.97 5.77
C THR A 66 2.39 17.78 4.69
N SER A 67 3.49 17.27 4.16
CA SER A 67 4.12 17.81 2.96
C SER A 67 4.52 16.68 1.99
N ARG A 68 4.92 17.04 0.77
CA ARG A 68 5.35 16.09 -0.26
C ARG A 68 6.65 16.56 -0.91
N SER A 69 7.47 15.60 -1.33
CA SER A 69 8.57 15.79 -2.27
C SER A 69 8.42 14.86 -3.47
N GLY A 70 8.94 15.28 -4.63
CA GLY A 70 8.88 14.51 -5.87
C GLY A 70 7.46 14.14 -6.33
N ASN A 71 7.40 13.13 -7.21
CA ASN A 71 6.17 12.52 -7.72
C ASN A 71 6.39 10.99 -7.86
N LEU A 72 5.32 10.23 -8.04
CA LEU A 72 5.38 8.79 -8.32
C LEU A 72 6.36 8.48 -9.48
N PRO A 73 7.17 7.41 -9.39
CA PRO A 73 7.29 6.47 -8.27
C PRO A 73 8.35 6.86 -7.23
N THR A 74 9.13 7.92 -7.42
CA THR A 74 10.32 8.24 -6.60
C THR A 74 10.10 9.38 -5.60
N GLY A 75 8.86 9.83 -5.43
CA GLY A 75 8.47 10.83 -4.44
C GLY A 75 8.25 10.25 -3.05
N ALA A 76 7.96 11.13 -2.09
CA ALA A 76 7.53 10.74 -0.76
C ALA A 76 6.62 11.79 -0.13
N TRP A 77 5.76 11.31 0.76
CA TRP A 77 5.04 12.14 1.72
C TRP A 77 5.82 12.19 3.03
N VAL A 78 5.85 13.38 3.64
CA VAL A 78 6.48 13.62 4.94
C VAL A 78 5.40 14.11 5.90
N PHE A 79 5.28 13.45 7.04
CA PHE A 79 4.35 13.80 8.10
C PHE A 79 5.11 14.14 9.37
N ALA A 80 4.84 15.31 9.93
CA ALA A 80 5.50 15.83 11.13
C ALA A 80 4.46 16.39 12.11
N PRO A 81 4.77 16.52 13.42
CA PRO A 81 3.83 17.11 14.35
C PRO A 81 3.67 18.61 14.06
N GLU A 82 2.43 19.08 13.95
CA GLU A 82 2.15 20.48 13.62
C GLU A 82 2.69 21.43 14.71
N GLY A 83 3.23 22.58 14.30
CA GLY A 83 3.75 23.61 15.21
C GLY A 83 5.18 23.37 15.73
N THR A 84 5.83 22.28 15.31
CA THR A 84 7.25 22.01 15.64
C THR A 84 8.20 22.79 14.74
N SER A 85 9.28 23.31 15.32
CA SER A 85 10.41 23.91 14.59
C SER A 85 11.37 22.87 14.00
N ASP A 86 12.18 23.27 13.03
CA ASP A 86 13.18 22.39 12.39
C ASP A 86 14.16 21.79 13.40
N VAL A 87 14.52 22.55 14.44
CA VAL A 87 15.41 22.07 15.53
C VAL A 87 14.73 20.98 16.36
N GLU A 88 13.43 21.09 16.63
CA GLU A 88 12.67 20.04 17.33
C GLU A 88 12.51 18.79 16.45
N ARG A 89 12.20 18.98 15.16
CA ARG A 89 12.11 17.89 14.17
C ARG A 89 13.43 17.12 14.03
N GLY A 90 14.55 17.84 14.05
CA GLY A 90 15.91 17.28 14.04
C GLY A 90 16.28 16.43 15.26
N GLN A 91 15.42 16.34 16.28
CA GLN A 91 15.59 15.48 17.46
C GLN A 91 14.53 14.36 17.55
N MET A 92 13.61 14.28 16.58
CA MET A 92 12.55 13.28 16.56
C MET A 92 12.98 12.01 15.82
N PRO A 93 12.60 10.80 16.30
CA PRO A 93 12.87 9.58 15.56
C PRO A 93 12.13 9.57 14.21
N VAL A 94 12.84 9.16 13.16
CA VAL A 94 12.29 9.02 11.81
C VAL A 94 11.79 7.59 11.61
N VAL A 95 10.55 7.47 11.12
CA VAL A 95 9.91 6.21 10.75
C VAL A 95 9.72 6.16 9.24
N LEU A 96 10.39 5.21 8.59
CA LEU A 96 10.14 4.84 7.20
C LEU A 96 8.96 3.86 7.14
N LEU A 97 7.79 4.34 6.70
CA LEU A 97 6.56 3.55 6.63
C LEU A 97 6.32 3.04 5.20
N LEU A 98 6.53 1.74 5.01
CA LEU A 98 6.49 1.05 3.72
C LEU A 98 5.14 0.35 3.50
N HIS A 99 4.44 0.75 2.44
CA HIS A 99 3.03 0.40 2.22
C HIS A 99 2.78 -1.00 1.60
N GLY A 100 1.54 -1.50 1.66
CA GLY A 100 1.13 -2.69 0.91
C GLY A 100 1.05 -2.42 -0.60
N PHE A 101 1.07 -3.47 -1.42
CA PHE A 101 0.93 -3.32 -2.88
C PHE A 101 -0.36 -2.56 -3.24
N GLY A 102 -0.24 -1.55 -4.10
CA GLY A 102 -1.33 -0.69 -4.55
C GLY A 102 -1.77 0.40 -3.56
N ALA A 103 -1.22 0.45 -2.35
CA ALA A 103 -1.55 1.46 -1.35
C ALA A 103 -0.66 2.72 -1.45
N THR A 104 -0.49 3.28 -2.65
CA THR A 104 0.35 4.49 -2.85
C THR A 104 -0.26 5.76 -2.22
N ASP A 105 -1.57 5.78 -1.94
CA ASP A 105 -2.21 6.85 -1.16
C ASP A 105 -2.00 6.61 0.36
N PRO A 106 -1.29 7.50 1.08
CA PRO A 106 -1.07 7.38 2.52
C PRO A 106 -2.36 7.47 3.36
N GLN A 107 -3.50 7.92 2.81
CA GLN A 107 -4.78 7.86 3.50
C GLN A 107 -5.18 6.44 3.92
N THR A 108 -4.68 5.43 3.20
CA THR A 108 -4.80 4.00 3.56
C THR A 108 -4.23 3.71 4.95
N TYR A 109 -3.17 4.43 5.35
CA TYR A 109 -2.45 4.26 6.62
C TYR A 109 -2.67 5.41 7.61
N ARG A 110 -3.63 6.31 7.37
CA ARG A 110 -3.85 7.53 8.16
C ARG A 110 -3.90 7.30 9.68
N GLY A 111 -4.42 6.16 10.13
CA GLY A 111 -4.50 5.81 11.55
C GLY A 111 -3.13 5.54 12.16
N TRP A 112 -2.24 4.84 11.43
CA TRP A 112 -0.87 4.58 11.87
C TRP A 112 -0.02 5.84 11.78
N ILE A 113 -0.12 6.58 10.67
CA ILE A 113 0.59 7.86 10.46
C ILE A 113 0.22 8.85 11.57
N SER A 114 -1.07 9.09 11.80
CA SER A 114 -1.54 10.00 12.85
C SER A 114 -1.10 9.53 14.23
N HIS A 115 -1.15 8.24 14.52
CA HIS A 115 -0.70 7.71 15.81
C HIS A 115 0.80 7.91 16.05
N LEU A 116 1.65 7.57 15.07
CA LEU A 116 3.12 7.72 15.16
C LEU A 116 3.51 9.19 15.32
N VAL A 117 2.99 10.07 14.45
CA VAL A 117 3.31 11.50 14.47
C VAL A 117 2.86 12.15 15.77
N ARG A 118 1.62 11.88 16.22
CA ARG A 118 1.12 12.43 17.49
C ARG A 118 1.84 11.88 18.74
N ARG A 119 2.64 10.83 18.58
CA ARG A 119 3.56 10.30 19.59
C ARG A 119 5.00 10.83 19.46
N GLY A 120 5.25 11.79 18.56
CA GLY A 120 6.53 12.50 18.42
C GLY A 120 7.51 11.90 17.42
N HIS A 121 7.02 11.26 16.36
CA HIS A 121 7.85 10.73 15.27
C HIS A 121 7.66 11.56 13.99
N ILE A 122 8.71 11.62 13.16
CA ILE A 122 8.56 12.02 11.75
C ILE A 122 8.27 10.75 10.96
N VAL A 123 7.28 10.77 10.06
CA VAL A 123 6.96 9.63 9.19
C VAL A 123 7.25 9.98 7.74
N ILE A 124 8.10 9.19 7.10
CA ILE A 124 8.37 9.25 5.67
C ILE A 124 7.66 8.08 4.99
N TYR A 125 6.87 8.39 3.97
CA TYR A 125 6.06 7.45 3.21
C TYR A 125 6.44 7.55 1.72
N PRO A 126 7.40 6.72 1.24
CA PRO A 126 7.84 6.73 -0.15
C PRO A 126 6.76 6.17 -1.08
N ASP A 127 6.68 6.72 -2.29
CA ASP A 127 5.70 6.35 -3.33
C ASP A 127 5.98 4.96 -3.94
N TYR A 128 7.27 4.61 -4.12
CA TYR A 128 7.98 3.47 -4.78
C TYR A 128 7.32 2.59 -5.86
N GLN A 129 6.03 2.33 -5.79
CA GLN A 129 5.25 1.67 -6.81
C GLN A 129 4.79 2.67 -7.90
N PRO A 130 5.02 2.40 -9.20
CA PRO A 130 4.50 3.22 -10.30
C PRO A 130 2.97 3.29 -10.35
N GLU A 131 2.46 4.28 -11.08
CA GLU A 131 1.02 4.36 -11.38
C GLU A 131 0.53 3.13 -12.15
N GLY A 132 -0.59 2.56 -11.71
CA GLY A 132 -1.24 1.41 -12.33
C GLY A 132 -1.15 0.14 -11.49
N PHE A 133 -2.29 -0.33 -11.00
CA PHE A 133 -2.39 -1.56 -10.20
C PHE A 133 -1.94 -2.84 -10.94
N LEU A 134 -1.86 -2.79 -12.27
CA LEU A 134 -1.41 -3.92 -13.12
C LEU A 134 0.09 -3.86 -13.47
N VAL A 135 0.85 -2.91 -12.91
CA VAL A 135 2.31 -2.92 -13.00
C VAL A 135 2.85 -3.99 -12.07
N PHE A 136 3.04 -5.20 -12.61
CA PHE A 136 3.55 -6.35 -11.88
C PHE A 136 5.08 -6.46 -11.87
N ASP A 137 5.77 -5.73 -12.76
CA ASP A 137 7.22 -5.57 -12.69
C ASP A 137 7.60 -4.74 -11.47
N GLN A 138 8.22 -5.39 -10.50
CA GLN A 138 8.64 -4.81 -9.22
C GLN A 138 10.16 -4.57 -9.16
N SER A 139 10.88 -4.77 -10.27
CA SER A 139 12.36 -4.66 -10.34
C SER A 139 12.89 -3.29 -9.92
N THR A 140 12.12 -2.21 -10.14
CA THR A 140 12.51 -0.84 -9.78
C THR A 140 12.11 -0.44 -8.35
N PHE A 141 11.30 -1.23 -7.64
CA PHE A 141 10.67 -0.78 -6.39
C PHE A 141 11.69 -0.46 -5.29
N VAL A 142 12.81 -1.21 -5.22
CA VAL A 142 13.87 -0.94 -4.23
C VAL A 142 14.56 0.40 -4.52
N ALA A 143 14.95 0.64 -5.77
CA ALA A 143 15.57 1.91 -6.18
C ALA A 143 14.61 3.10 -5.97
N ASN A 144 13.33 2.93 -6.33
CA ASN A 144 12.32 3.98 -6.14
C ASN A 144 12.04 4.26 -4.65
N MET A 145 12.11 3.24 -3.79
CA MET A 145 11.96 3.38 -2.33
C MET A 145 13.14 4.15 -1.72
N LEU A 146 14.36 3.87 -2.15
CA LEU A 146 15.56 4.58 -1.69
C LEU A 146 15.53 6.04 -2.12
N ALA A 147 15.24 6.32 -3.40
CA ALA A 147 15.05 7.68 -3.90
C ALA A 147 13.89 8.41 -3.18
N GLY A 148 12.80 7.70 -2.86
CA GLY A 148 11.70 8.27 -2.07
C GLY A 148 12.12 8.61 -0.64
N LEU A 149 12.95 7.79 0.02
CA LEU A 149 13.49 8.10 1.34
C LEU A 149 14.36 9.36 1.29
N GLU A 150 15.32 9.43 0.36
CA GLU A 150 16.19 10.59 0.13
C GLU A 150 15.36 11.87 -0.07
N GLN A 151 14.39 11.85 -1.00
CA GLN A 151 13.47 12.94 -1.25
C GLN A 151 12.63 13.34 -0.02
N GLY A 152 12.32 12.40 0.86
CA GLY A 152 11.61 12.64 2.12
C GLY A 152 12.48 13.28 3.19
N LEU A 153 13.74 12.84 3.31
CA LEU A 153 14.74 13.37 4.25
C LEU A 153 15.13 14.81 3.87
N ASP A 154 15.45 15.05 2.59
CA ASP A 154 15.70 16.38 2.03
C ASP A 154 14.55 17.34 2.32
N LYS A 155 13.31 16.87 2.11
CA LYS A 155 12.10 17.67 2.29
C LYS A 155 11.81 17.98 3.75
N ALA A 156 12.25 17.12 4.66
CA ALA A 156 12.18 17.32 6.10
C ALA A 156 13.36 18.13 6.66
N GLY A 157 14.47 18.24 5.91
CA GLY A 157 15.73 18.82 6.38
C GLY A 157 16.42 17.95 7.43
N LEU A 158 16.34 16.62 7.31
CA LEU A 158 16.77 15.67 8.34
C LEU A 158 17.91 14.76 7.87
N GLU A 159 18.94 14.65 8.71
CA GLU A 159 20.06 13.71 8.58
C GLU A 159 20.06 12.78 9.82
N PRO A 160 19.19 11.76 9.87
CA PRO A 160 19.00 10.95 11.06
C PRO A 160 20.14 9.93 11.26
N GLU A 161 20.71 9.89 12.47
CA GLU A 161 21.74 8.90 12.84
C GLU A 161 21.25 7.44 12.68
N THR A 162 19.95 7.21 12.89
CA THR A 162 19.27 5.93 12.65
C THR A 162 17.81 6.14 12.27
N ILE A 163 17.20 5.16 11.60
CA ILE A 163 15.76 5.14 11.28
C ILE A 163 15.05 3.89 11.80
N HIS A 164 13.75 4.00 12.02
CA HIS A 164 12.87 2.87 12.27
C HIS A 164 12.14 2.49 10.98
N VAL A 165 12.21 1.22 10.55
CA VAL A 165 11.55 0.75 9.33
C VAL A 165 10.31 -0.07 9.71
N VAL A 166 9.14 0.34 9.21
CA VAL A 166 7.86 -0.34 9.45
C VAL A 166 7.24 -0.68 8.10
N GLY A 167 7.05 -1.96 7.81
CA GLY A 167 6.54 -2.43 6.52
C GLY A 167 5.32 -3.32 6.65
N HIS A 168 4.31 -3.10 5.80
CA HIS A 168 3.12 -3.95 5.71
C HIS A 168 3.05 -4.70 4.37
N SER A 169 2.79 -6.01 4.40
CA SER A 169 2.61 -6.85 3.21
C SER A 169 3.82 -6.78 2.27
N LEU A 170 3.71 -6.19 1.07
CA LEU A 170 4.85 -5.94 0.19
C LEU A 170 5.89 -5.02 0.86
N GLY A 171 5.45 -3.98 1.56
CA GLY A 171 6.33 -3.05 2.28
C GLY A 171 7.19 -3.72 3.36
N ALA A 172 6.77 -4.87 3.89
CA ALA A 172 7.62 -5.68 4.77
C ALA A 172 8.82 -6.29 4.03
N VAL A 173 8.60 -6.74 2.79
CA VAL A 173 9.68 -7.21 1.90
C VAL A 173 10.60 -6.05 1.51
N MET A 174 10.04 -4.87 1.25
CA MET A 174 10.81 -3.65 1.00
C MET A 174 11.70 -3.27 2.19
N GLY A 175 11.20 -3.41 3.43
CA GLY A 175 11.99 -3.17 4.64
C GLY A 175 13.13 -4.17 4.84
N ALA A 176 12.93 -5.43 4.44
CA ALA A 176 14.01 -6.42 4.36
C ALA A 176 15.04 -6.08 3.28
N ALA A 177 14.60 -5.58 2.11
CA ALA A 177 15.48 -5.12 1.05
C ALA A 177 16.31 -3.88 1.45
N TYR A 178 15.76 -2.98 2.26
CA TYR A 178 16.50 -1.83 2.82
C TYR A 178 17.74 -2.28 3.60
N LEU A 179 17.62 -3.28 4.49
CA LEU A 179 18.76 -3.82 5.23
C LEU A 179 19.86 -4.37 4.32
N ARG A 180 19.50 -4.92 3.15
CA ARG A 180 20.47 -5.38 2.15
C ARG A 180 21.16 -4.20 1.44
N ALA A 181 20.45 -3.11 1.21
CA ALA A 181 20.98 -1.92 0.54
C ALA A 181 21.82 -1.03 1.47
N GLY A 182 21.56 -1.04 2.78
CA GLY A 182 22.25 -0.23 3.79
C GLY A 182 23.79 -0.18 3.66
N PRO A 183 24.47 -1.33 3.49
CA PRO A 183 25.93 -1.38 3.30
C PRO A 183 26.48 -0.82 1.98
N LEU A 184 25.64 -0.28 1.07
CA LEU A 184 26.02 0.06 -0.31
C LEU A 184 25.88 1.56 -0.67
N ASP A 185 24.96 2.31 -0.05
CA ASP A 185 24.52 3.63 -0.56
C ASP A 185 24.40 4.74 0.52
N ASP A 186 25.34 4.81 1.49
CA ASP A 186 25.39 5.84 2.58
C ASP A 186 24.06 6.02 3.36
N LEU A 187 23.23 4.99 3.39
CA LEU A 187 21.87 5.04 3.94
C LEU A 187 21.86 5.08 5.48
N PRO A 188 20.90 5.80 6.11
CA PRO A 188 20.72 5.78 7.56
C PRO A 188 20.59 4.35 8.13
N PRO A 189 21.40 3.95 9.13
CA PRO A 189 21.30 2.65 9.78
C PRO A 189 19.91 2.38 10.39
N VAL A 190 19.48 1.12 10.39
CA VAL A 190 18.18 0.73 10.96
C VAL A 190 18.30 0.45 12.45
N ALA A 191 17.61 1.23 13.28
CA ALA A 191 17.49 0.99 14.72
C ALA A 191 16.47 -0.12 15.04
N SER A 192 15.37 -0.21 14.27
CA SER A 192 14.43 -1.33 14.37
C SER A 192 13.70 -1.61 13.06
N LEU A 193 13.37 -2.88 12.83
CA LEU A 193 12.58 -3.35 11.70
C LEU A 193 11.29 -4.00 12.22
N THR A 194 10.13 -3.53 11.76
CA THR A 194 8.83 -4.12 12.08
C THR A 194 8.13 -4.58 10.81
N LEU A 195 7.93 -5.90 10.69
CA LEU A 195 7.34 -6.58 9.53
C LEU A 195 5.92 -7.02 9.86
N ILE A 196 4.92 -6.46 9.17
CA ILE A 196 3.49 -6.71 9.43
C ILE A 196 2.87 -7.45 8.25
N ALA A 197 2.33 -8.65 8.51
CA ALA A 197 1.74 -9.56 7.53
C ALA A 197 2.59 -9.71 6.24
N PRO A 198 3.90 -10.07 6.35
CA PRO A 198 4.84 -10.02 5.23
C PRO A 198 4.39 -10.86 4.03
N GLY A 199 4.35 -10.23 2.84
CA GLY A 199 3.78 -10.80 1.61
C GLY A 199 4.79 -11.38 0.61
N GLY A 200 6.02 -11.67 1.05
CA GLY A 200 7.13 -12.12 0.18
C GLY A 200 7.27 -13.63 0.09
N CYS A 201 8.05 -14.10 -0.89
CA CYS A 201 8.43 -15.50 -1.05
C CYS A 201 9.82 -15.64 -1.70
N SER A 202 10.49 -16.78 -1.51
CA SER A 202 11.86 -17.02 -2.03
C SER A 202 11.97 -17.13 -3.55
N THR A 203 10.86 -17.27 -4.27
CA THR A 203 10.81 -17.32 -5.74
C THR A 203 9.95 -16.20 -6.35
N CYS A 204 9.57 -15.23 -5.53
CA CYS A 204 8.82 -14.05 -5.95
C CYS A 204 9.70 -13.18 -6.87
N GLY A 205 9.11 -12.60 -7.91
CA GLY A 205 9.82 -11.79 -8.90
C GLY A 205 10.70 -12.57 -9.89
N THR A 206 11.11 -13.81 -9.58
CA THR A 206 11.93 -14.63 -10.49
C THR A 206 11.10 -15.54 -11.38
N THR A 207 10.24 -16.38 -10.82
CA THR A 207 9.45 -17.37 -11.57
C THR A 207 8.00 -16.94 -11.76
N SER A 208 7.45 -16.18 -10.81
CA SER A 208 6.07 -15.68 -10.84
C SER A 208 5.88 -14.41 -11.67
N GLY A 209 6.96 -13.65 -11.93
CA GLY A 209 6.87 -12.28 -12.44
C GLY A 209 6.14 -11.30 -11.49
N PHE A 210 5.91 -11.70 -10.24
CA PHE A 210 5.15 -10.94 -9.24
C PHE A 210 5.77 -11.10 -7.84
N GLY A 211 5.79 -10.01 -7.08
CA GLY A 211 6.43 -9.92 -5.78
C GLY A 211 7.92 -9.58 -5.88
N VAL A 212 8.47 -9.01 -4.81
CA VAL A 212 9.91 -8.88 -4.61
C VAL A 212 10.41 -10.15 -3.89
N PRO A 213 11.55 -10.75 -4.27
CA PRO A 213 12.13 -11.85 -3.52
C PRO A 213 12.55 -11.38 -2.12
N LEU A 214 12.29 -12.19 -1.10
CA LEU A 214 12.95 -11.98 0.18
C LEU A 214 14.46 -12.26 0.01
N PRO A 215 15.36 -11.40 0.50
CA PRO A 215 16.79 -11.64 0.40
C PRO A 215 17.22 -12.86 1.23
N ASP A 216 18.07 -13.71 0.67
CA ASP A 216 18.60 -14.91 1.35
C ASP A 216 19.54 -14.55 2.52
N ASP A 217 20.19 -13.39 2.42
CA ASP A 217 21.06 -12.78 3.42
C ASP A 217 20.54 -11.39 3.82
N LEU A 218 20.25 -11.21 5.12
CA LEU A 218 20.01 -9.92 5.73
C LEU A 218 21.31 -9.43 6.37
N ALA A 219 21.82 -8.28 5.91
CA ALA A 219 22.93 -7.58 6.55
C ALA A 219 22.46 -6.82 7.81
N ALA A 220 21.83 -7.55 8.73
CA ALA A 220 21.32 -7.00 9.99
C ALA A 220 22.48 -6.67 10.95
N PRO A 221 22.52 -5.47 11.55
CA PRO A 221 23.37 -5.19 12.71
C PRO A 221 23.12 -6.19 13.85
N GLU A 222 24.14 -6.53 14.64
CA GLU A 222 24.01 -7.48 15.77
C GLU A 222 22.97 -7.04 16.82
N GLU A 223 22.73 -5.73 16.95
CA GLU A 223 21.76 -5.14 17.89
C GLU A 223 20.40 -4.78 17.24
N LEU A 224 20.14 -5.19 16.00
CA LEU A 224 18.88 -4.84 15.30
C LEU A 224 17.66 -5.48 15.98
N LEU A 225 16.74 -4.64 16.46
CA LEU A 225 15.45 -5.09 16.96
C LEU A 225 14.49 -5.43 15.80
N VAL A 226 14.17 -6.71 15.63
CA VAL A 226 13.22 -7.19 14.60
C VAL A 226 11.91 -7.67 15.23
N ASN A 227 10.80 -7.05 14.85
CA ASN A 227 9.45 -7.48 15.20
C ASN A 227 8.76 -8.09 13.98
N ILE A 228 8.12 -9.24 14.13
CA ILE A 228 7.27 -9.85 13.10
C ILE A 228 5.85 -9.99 13.66
N VAL A 229 4.88 -9.45 12.92
CA VAL A 229 3.44 -9.54 13.21
C VAL A 229 2.78 -10.28 12.05
N VAL A 230 1.99 -11.31 12.34
CA VAL A 230 1.29 -12.18 11.37
C VAL A 230 -0.20 -12.24 11.67
#